data_AF-A0A132EI91-F1
#
_entry.id   AF-A0A132EI91-F1
#
_cell.length_a   1.000
_cell.length_b   1.000
_cell.length_c   1.000
_cell.angle_alpha   90.00
_cell.angle_beta   90.00
_cell.angle_gamma   90.00
#
_symmetry.space_group_name_H-M   'P 1'
#
loop_
_entity.id
_entity.type
_entity.pdbx_description
1 polymer ?
#
loop_
_entity_poly.entity_id
_entity_poly.type
_entity_poly.pdbx_seq_one_letter_code
_entity_poly.pdbx_strand_id
1 'polypeptide(L)'
;MSARGRRRVAAWLCAAAALVFVCAFGQPHRAHAARNVAGFAQLARACAPNVDPETLAALVRTESGFNPYAIGVVGAHLTRQPASLDEARATARELAARGFSYSVGLAQVNERNFAKYGLDEATMFEPCRNLRAGGAILTECFARSSGTGRAVQAALRAALSCYYSGNFTTGFSSGYVSRVVASAQSNAREGGVAPIPVVRDAPPPARRRRMDAAATTPPERARRQASPAASADAPSCHARPVVMMCRGLPASQAKRLCVRCLDE
;
A
#
# COMPACT_ATOMS: atom_id res chain seq x y z
N MET A 1 -62.91 -3.60 -55.81
CA MET A 1 -63.43 -2.22 -55.77
C MET A 1 -63.35 -1.69 -54.34
N SER A 2 -62.33 -0.89 -54.03
CA SER A 2 -62.44 0.21 -53.06
C SER A 2 -61.20 1.08 -53.26
N ALA A 3 -61.40 2.23 -53.88
CA ALA A 3 -60.39 3.22 -54.20
C ALA A 3 -60.86 4.55 -53.60
N ARG A 4 -60.04 5.14 -52.73
CA ARG A 4 -60.05 6.53 -52.22
C ARG A 4 -58.83 6.60 -51.30
N GLY A 5 -57.91 7.55 -51.35
CA GLY A 5 -57.77 8.78 -52.11
C GLY A 5 -56.37 9.32 -51.80
N ARG A 6 -55.86 10.12 -52.73
CA ARG A 6 -54.47 10.58 -52.86
C ARG A 6 -54.15 11.83 -52.04
N ARG A 7 -52.84 12.00 -51.78
CA ARG A 7 -52.03 13.24 -51.64
C ARG A 7 -52.01 13.92 -50.25
N ARG A 8 -50.80 14.19 -49.74
CA ARG A 8 -50.02 15.42 -50.03
C ARG A 8 -48.56 15.29 -49.56
N VAL A 9 -47.66 15.77 -50.42
CA VAL A 9 -46.24 16.00 -50.16
C VAL A 9 -46.10 17.34 -49.45
N ALA A 10 -45.24 17.44 -48.45
CA ALA A 10 -44.63 18.71 -48.04
C ALA A 10 -43.26 18.42 -47.38
N ALA A 11 -42.21 18.69 -48.14
CA ALA A 11 -40.85 18.82 -47.65
C ALA A 11 -40.67 20.25 -47.13
N TRP A 12 -40.18 20.41 -45.91
CA TRP A 12 -39.64 21.67 -45.40
C TRP A 12 -38.30 21.38 -44.71
N LEU A 13 -37.26 22.05 -45.23
CA LEU A 13 -35.89 22.11 -44.72
C LEU A 13 -35.85 22.90 -43.41
N CYS A 14 -35.09 22.42 -42.41
CA CYS A 14 -34.52 23.28 -41.37
C CYS A 14 -33.22 22.67 -40.80
N ALA A 15 -32.12 23.34 -41.15
CA ALA A 15 -30.91 23.68 -40.39
C ALA A 15 -30.30 22.71 -39.35
N ALA A 16 -28.98 22.53 -39.49
CA ALA A 16 -28.06 21.90 -38.57
C ALA A 16 -27.98 22.58 -37.19
N ALA A 17 -27.81 21.76 -36.14
CA ALA A 17 -27.11 22.15 -34.92
C ALA A 17 -26.47 20.89 -34.30
N ALA A 18 -25.14 20.86 -34.35
CA ALA A 18 -24.32 19.89 -33.63
C ALA A 18 -24.48 20.11 -32.12
N LEU A 19 -24.82 19.06 -31.39
CA LEU A 19 -24.62 18.98 -29.95
C LEU A 19 -24.14 17.57 -29.65
N VAL A 20 -22.81 17.42 -29.75
CA VAL A 20 -22.10 16.29 -29.17
C VAL A 20 -22.28 16.42 -27.65
N PHE A 21 -23.27 15.71 -27.11
CA PHE A 21 -23.40 15.55 -25.67
C PHE A 21 -22.35 14.51 -25.23
N VAL A 22 -21.09 14.94 -25.12
CA VAL A 22 -20.09 14.21 -24.34
C VAL A 22 -20.57 14.34 -22.89
N CYS A 23 -21.36 13.38 -22.42
CA CYS A 23 -21.48 13.13 -21.00
C CYS A 23 -20.07 12.83 -20.49
N ALA A 24 -19.44 13.85 -19.90
CA ALA A 24 -18.33 13.68 -19.01
C ALA A 24 -18.82 12.82 -17.84
N PHE A 25 -18.68 11.50 -17.96
CA PHE A 25 -18.63 10.60 -16.82
C PHE A 25 -17.33 10.89 -16.06
N GLY A 26 -17.32 12.03 -15.35
CA GLY A 26 -16.33 12.36 -14.35
C GLY A 26 -16.37 11.28 -13.28
N GLN A 27 -15.28 10.54 -13.17
CA GLN A 27 -15.09 9.38 -12.29
C GLN A 27 -15.54 9.66 -10.83
N PRO A 28 -16.65 9.08 -10.33
CA PRO A 28 -17.03 9.23 -8.92
C PRO A 28 -16.12 8.43 -7.97
N HIS A 29 -15.30 7.51 -8.49
CA HIS A 29 -14.48 6.61 -7.67
C HIS A 29 -13.27 7.29 -6.99
N ARG A 30 -12.73 8.37 -7.56
CA ARG A 30 -11.53 9.03 -6.98
C ARG A 30 -11.82 9.80 -5.69
N ALA A 31 -13.03 10.36 -5.56
CA ALA A 31 -13.39 11.18 -4.39
C ALA A 31 -13.72 10.33 -3.14
N HIS A 32 -14.24 9.11 -3.31
CA HIS A 32 -14.56 8.22 -2.18
C HIS A 32 -13.33 7.53 -1.59
N ALA A 33 -12.37 7.11 -2.43
CA ALA A 33 -11.14 6.46 -1.97
C ALA A 33 -10.27 7.41 -1.11
N ALA A 34 -10.13 8.68 -1.53
CA ALA A 34 -9.35 9.68 -0.80
C ALA A 34 -9.95 10.04 0.58
N ARG A 35 -11.29 10.04 0.72
CA ARG A 35 -11.98 10.27 2.02
C ARG A 35 -11.72 9.16 3.02
N ASN A 36 -11.60 7.92 2.56
CA ASN A 36 -11.35 6.76 3.41
C ASN A 36 -9.92 6.76 3.98
N VAL A 37 -8.91 7.21 3.22
CA VAL A 37 -7.50 7.23 3.66
C VAL A 37 -7.22 8.39 4.64
N ALA A 38 -7.74 9.59 4.38
CA ALA A 38 -7.54 10.73 5.29
C ALA A 38 -8.26 10.53 6.64
N GLY A 39 -9.48 10.00 6.63
CA GLY A 39 -10.19 9.63 7.87
C GLY A 39 -9.49 8.51 8.63
N PHE A 40 -8.90 7.54 7.92
CA PHE A 40 -8.15 6.46 8.54
C PHE A 40 -6.88 6.96 9.26
N ALA A 41 -6.18 7.96 8.74
CA ALA A 41 -4.97 8.49 9.38
C ALA A 41 -5.24 9.04 10.79
N GLN A 42 -6.39 9.68 11.02
CA GLN A 42 -6.80 10.15 12.34
C GLN A 42 -7.13 8.98 13.28
N LEU A 43 -7.86 7.98 12.77
CA LEU A 43 -8.17 6.76 13.51
C LEU A 43 -6.90 6.00 13.93
N ALA A 44 -5.94 5.86 13.00
CA ALA A 44 -4.65 5.22 13.24
C ALA A 44 -3.87 5.92 14.37
N ARG A 45 -3.79 7.26 14.33
CA ARG A 45 -3.11 8.05 15.38
C ARG A 45 -3.78 7.90 16.75
N ALA A 46 -5.11 7.88 16.79
CA ALA A 46 -5.84 7.76 18.05
C ALA A 46 -5.72 6.36 18.67
N CYS A 47 -5.71 5.32 17.83
CA CYS A 47 -5.98 3.95 18.30
C CYS A 47 -4.76 3.03 18.26
N ALA A 48 -3.73 3.36 17.48
CA ALA A 48 -2.46 2.64 17.43
C ALA A 48 -1.27 3.63 17.27
N PRO A 49 -1.05 4.56 18.22
CA PRO A 49 -0.02 5.61 18.11
C PRO A 49 1.42 5.07 18.07
N ASN A 50 1.62 3.80 18.41
CA ASN A 50 2.90 3.10 18.35
C ASN A 50 3.31 2.67 16.93
N VAL A 51 2.44 2.84 15.93
CA VAL A 51 2.73 2.52 14.52
C VAL A 51 2.52 3.77 13.66
N ASP A 52 3.45 4.03 12.75
CA ASP A 52 3.30 5.11 11.77
C ASP A 52 1.97 4.96 10.98
N PRO A 53 1.16 6.03 10.84
CA PRO A 53 -0.15 5.94 10.20
C PRO A 53 -0.11 5.45 8.74
N GLU A 54 0.93 5.78 7.97
CA GLU A 54 1.05 5.31 6.58
C GLU A 54 1.36 3.80 6.53
N THR A 55 2.22 3.34 7.44
CA THR A 55 2.52 1.91 7.62
C THR A 55 1.28 1.13 8.01
N LEU A 56 0.51 1.63 8.99
CA LEU A 56 -0.72 0.98 9.42
C LEU A 56 -1.80 0.99 8.32
N ALA A 57 -1.90 2.09 7.55
CA ALA A 57 -2.81 2.16 6.41
C ALA A 57 -2.44 1.17 5.30
N ALA A 58 -1.14 0.95 5.05
CA ALA A 58 -0.68 -0.02 4.07
C ALA A 58 -0.99 -1.46 4.50
N LEU A 59 -0.81 -1.75 5.79
CA LEU A 59 -1.19 -3.02 6.41
C LEU A 59 -2.69 -3.23 6.26
N VAL A 60 -3.52 -2.32 6.78
CA VAL A 60 -5.00 -2.45 6.76
C VAL A 60 -5.57 -2.54 5.35
N ARG A 61 -5.03 -1.79 4.38
CA ARG A 61 -5.44 -1.95 2.97
C ARG A 61 -5.20 -3.38 2.48
N THR A 62 -4.07 -3.97 2.85
CA THR A 62 -3.70 -5.33 2.44
C THR A 62 -4.50 -6.40 3.18
N GLU A 63 -4.79 -6.17 4.46
CA GLU A 63 -5.51 -7.10 5.32
C GLU A 63 -7.02 -7.14 5.02
N SER A 64 -7.66 -5.98 4.90
CA SER A 64 -9.12 -5.89 4.84
C SER A 64 -9.66 -4.97 3.76
N GLY A 65 -8.80 -4.23 3.06
CA GLY A 65 -9.23 -3.15 2.17
C GLY A 65 -10.00 -2.06 2.92
N PHE A 66 -9.70 -1.85 4.21
CA PHE A 66 -10.43 -0.97 5.14
C PHE A 66 -11.86 -1.42 5.47
N ASN A 67 -12.21 -2.70 5.28
CA ASN A 67 -13.49 -3.25 5.75
C ASN A 67 -13.42 -3.61 7.25
N PRO A 68 -14.17 -2.92 8.14
CA PRO A 68 -14.14 -3.19 9.57
C PRO A 68 -14.79 -4.52 9.97
N TYR A 69 -15.55 -5.16 9.07
CA TYR A 69 -16.24 -6.43 9.30
C TYR A 69 -15.59 -7.60 8.55
N ALA A 70 -14.39 -7.39 8.00
CA ALA A 70 -13.68 -8.43 7.25
C ALA A 70 -13.39 -9.65 8.14
N ILE A 71 -13.60 -10.84 7.59
CA ILE A 71 -13.26 -12.12 8.19
C ILE A 71 -12.44 -12.94 7.19
N GLY A 72 -11.22 -13.30 7.58
CA GLY A 72 -10.37 -14.27 6.89
C GLY A 72 -10.40 -15.61 7.60
N VAL A 73 -10.45 -16.72 6.86
CA VAL A 73 -10.44 -18.08 7.45
C VAL A 73 -9.18 -18.81 7.01
N VAL A 74 -8.44 -19.40 7.95
CA VAL A 74 -7.21 -20.14 7.62
C VAL A 74 -7.59 -21.43 6.90
N GLY A 75 -7.08 -21.60 5.67
CA GLY A 75 -7.35 -22.78 4.84
C GLY A 75 -8.74 -22.85 4.22
N ALA A 76 -9.56 -21.80 4.35
CA ALA A 76 -10.91 -21.73 3.78
C ALA A 76 -11.28 -20.28 3.41
N HIS A 77 -12.49 -20.06 2.93
CA HIS A 77 -13.01 -18.72 2.66
C HIS A 77 -14.53 -18.67 2.87
N LEU A 78 -15.03 -17.48 3.19
CA LEU A 78 -16.46 -17.21 3.18
C LEU A 78 -16.93 -17.00 1.75
N THR A 79 -18.17 -17.39 1.45
CA THR A 79 -18.80 -17.14 0.13
C THR A 79 -18.98 -15.65 -0.15
N ARG A 80 -19.20 -14.85 0.89
CA ARG A 80 -19.17 -13.38 0.88
C ARG A 80 -18.72 -12.85 2.23
N GLN A 81 -18.24 -11.61 2.26
CA GLN A 81 -17.93 -10.92 3.52
C GLN A 81 -19.22 -10.45 4.23
N PRO A 82 -19.21 -10.32 5.57
CA PRO A 82 -20.30 -9.72 6.31
C PRO A 82 -20.56 -8.27 5.89
N ALA A 83 -21.83 -7.89 5.78
CA ALA A 83 -22.26 -6.53 5.44
C ALA A 83 -22.58 -5.67 6.68
N SER A 84 -22.69 -6.29 7.85
CA SER A 84 -23.00 -5.62 9.12
C SER A 84 -22.23 -6.25 10.28
N LEU A 85 -22.20 -5.53 11.41
CA LEU A 85 -21.60 -6.02 12.65
C LEU A 85 -22.28 -7.30 13.15
N ASP A 86 -23.61 -7.38 13.03
CA ASP A 86 -24.38 -8.55 13.48
C ASP A 86 -24.08 -9.78 12.63
N GLU A 87 -24.00 -9.63 11.31
CA GLU A 87 -23.55 -10.70 10.42
C GLU A 87 -22.12 -11.14 10.77
N ALA A 88 -21.23 -10.19 11.04
CA ALA A 88 -19.84 -10.47 11.34
C ALA A 88 -19.68 -11.26 12.65
N ARG A 89 -20.40 -10.87 13.70
CA ARG A 89 -20.43 -11.59 14.98
C ARG A 89 -21.07 -12.96 14.85
N ALA A 90 -22.20 -13.07 14.15
CA ALA A 90 -22.85 -14.36 13.91
C ALA A 90 -21.93 -15.32 13.14
N THR A 91 -21.23 -14.83 12.12
CA THR A 91 -20.27 -15.62 11.34
C THR A 91 -19.08 -16.05 12.19
N ALA A 92 -18.52 -15.16 13.01
CA ALA A 92 -17.41 -15.49 13.90
C ALA A 92 -17.79 -16.54 14.95
N ARG A 93 -19.01 -16.46 15.52
CA ARG A 93 -19.54 -17.50 16.42
C ARG A 93 -19.62 -18.86 15.74
N GLU A 94 -20.13 -18.91 14.51
CA GLU A 94 -20.22 -20.15 13.73
C GLU A 94 -18.84 -20.74 13.43
N LEU A 95 -17.87 -19.90 13.05
CA LEU A 95 -16.48 -20.33 12.82
C LEU A 95 -15.84 -20.88 14.10
N ALA A 96 -16.06 -20.21 15.24
CA ALA A 96 -15.57 -20.67 16.54
C ALA A 96 -16.19 -22.00 16.96
N ALA A 97 -17.51 -22.15 16.83
CA ALA A 97 -18.24 -23.38 17.16
C ALA A 97 -17.77 -24.58 16.32
N ARG A 98 -17.33 -24.32 15.08
CA ARG A 98 -16.79 -25.31 14.15
C ARG A 98 -15.27 -25.50 14.25
N GLY A 99 -14.59 -24.78 15.14
CA GLY A 99 -13.16 -24.93 15.38
C GLY A 99 -12.26 -24.39 14.27
N PHE A 100 -12.74 -23.44 13.45
CA PHE A 100 -11.88 -22.77 12.47
C PHE A 100 -10.91 -21.79 13.15
N SER A 101 -9.73 -21.64 12.56
CA SER A 101 -8.88 -20.47 12.82
C SER A 101 -9.26 -19.34 11.86
N TYR A 102 -9.51 -18.14 12.38
CA TYR A 102 -10.02 -17.01 11.63
C TYR A 102 -9.52 -15.66 12.15
N SER A 103 -9.35 -14.72 11.23
CA SER A 103 -8.96 -13.34 11.50
C SER A 103 -10.11 -12.39 11.31
N VAL A 104 -10.16 -11.30 12.09
CA VAL A 104 -11.27 -10.34 12.08
C VAL A 104 -10.83 -8.88 11.99
N GLY A 105 -11.69 -8.08 11.37
CA GLY A 105 -11.64 -6.63 11.39
C GLY A 105 -10.56 -6.00 10.51
N LEU A 106 -10.34 -4.70 10.72
CA LEU A 106 -9.44 -3.87 9.91
C LEU A 106 -8.03 -4.44 9.80
N ALA A 107 -7.48 -4.89 10.92
CA ALA A 107 -6.12 -5.41 11.02
C ALA A 107 -6.07 -6.95 10.89
N GLN A 108 -7.19 -7.63 10.65
CA GLN A 108 -7.26 -9.09 10.53
C GLN A 108 -6.58 -9.81 11.71
N VAL A 109 -6.89 -9.38 12.93
CA VAL A 109 -6.37 -10.01 14.16
C VAL A 109 -6.93 -11.42 14.24
N ASN A 110 -6.06 -12.41 14.36
CA ASN A 110 -6.43 -13.81 14.46
C ASN A 110 -6.98 -14.17 15.86
N GLU A 111 -7.97 -15.06 15.92
CA GLU A 111 -8.67 -15.51 17.12
C GLU A 111 -7.72 -15.99 18.23
N ARG A 112 -6.61 -16.65 17.85
CA ARG A 112 -5.60 -17.12 18.81
C ARG A 112 -4.95 -16.01 19.63
N ASN A 113 -5.03 -14.77 19.16
CA ASN A 113 -4.44 -13.60 19.78
C ASN A 113 -5.45 -12.77 20.58
N PHE A 114 -6.75 -13.08 20.54
CA PHE A 114 -7.79 -12.25 21.14
C PHE A 114 -7.58 -12.02 22.63
N ALA A 115 -7.40 -13.09 23.41
CA ALA A 115 -7.16 -13.00 24.84
C ALA A 115 -5.90 -12.16 25.17
N LYS A 116 -4.82 -12.35 24.40
CA LYS A 116 -3.55 -11.63 24.61
C LYS A 116 -3.71 -10.12 24.41
N TYR A 117 -4.57 -9.67 23.50
CA TYR A 117 -4.75 -8.26 23.17
C TYR A 117 -6.10 -7.68 23.64
N GLY A 118 -6.81 -8.38 24.52
CA GLY A 118 -8.05 -7.89 25.13
C GLY A 118 -9.20 -7.71 24.13
N LEU A 119 -9.28 -8.58 23.12
CA LEU A 119 -10.45 -8.69 22.25
C LEU A 119 -11.36 -9.82 22.72
N ASP A 120 -12.66 -9.61 22.57
CA ASP A 120 -13.71 -10.58 22.80
C ASP A 120 -14.76 -10.50 21.67
N GLU A 121 -15.76 -11.36 21.72
CA GLU A 121 -16.82 -11.41 20.70
C GLU A 121 -17.55 -10.07 20.50
N ALA A 122 -17.71 -9.28 21.56
CA ALA A 122 -18.36 -7.98 21.49
C ALA A 122 -17.45 -6.92 20.83
N THR A 123 -16.14 -7.00 21.07
CA THR A 123 -15.21 -5.91 20.76
C THR A 123 -14.31 -6.17 19.55
N MET A 124 -14.22 -7.40 19.05
CA MET A 124 -13.22 -7.78 18.05
C MET A 124 -13.33 -7.06 16.69
N PHE A 125 -14.52 -6.57 16.35
CA PHE A 125 -14.78 -5.73 15.16
C PHE A 125 -14.82 -4.23 15.46
N GLU A 126 -14.68 -3.81 16.73
CA GLU A 126 -14.60 -2.39 17.10
C GLU A 126 -13.30 -1.81 16.50
N PRO A 127 -13.37 -0.81 15.60
CA PRO A 127 -12.22 -0.39 14.81
C PRO A 127 -10.99 -0.04 15.65
N CYS A 128 -11.15 0.68 16.75
CA CYS A 128 -10.02 1.14 17.54
C CYS A 128 -9.37 0.03 18.35
N ARG A 129 -10.16 -0.86 18.96
CA ARG A 129 -9.60 -2.04 19.64
C ARG A 129 -8.90 -2.98 18.68
N ASN A 130 -9.49 -3.22 17.50
CA ASN A 130 -8.89 -4.06 16.47
C ASN A 130 -7.56 -3.49 15.96
N LEU A 131 -7.50 -2.17 15.70
CA LEU A 131 -6.27 -1.49 15.31
C LEU A 131 -5.22 -1.48 16.43
N ARG A 132 -5.62 -1.31 17.69
CA ARG A 132 -4.71 -1.39 18.84
C ARG A 132 -4.05 -2.77 18.93
N ALA A 133 -4.84 -3.83 18.79
CA ALA A 133 -4.34 -5.20 18.79
C ALA A 133 -3.41 -5.47 17.59
N GLY A 134 -3.81 -5.08 16.38
CA GLY A 134 -2.95 -5.20 15.19
C GLY A 134 -1.64 -4.41 15.31
N GLY A 135 -1.71 -3.17 15.79
CA GLY A 135 -0.52 -2.34 16.03
C GLY A 135 0.43 -2.95 17.06
N ALA A 136 -0.11 -3.54 18.12
CA ALA A 136 0.68 -4.26 19.14
C ALA A 136 1.37 -5.51 18.56
N ILE A 137 0.65 -6.32 17.76
CA ILE A 137 1.23 -7.49 17.08
C ILE A 137 2.39 -7.08 16.17
N LEU A 138 2.19 -6.05 15.34
CA LEU A 138 3.25 -5.56 14.45
C LEU A 138 4.47 -5.06 15.25
N THR A 139 4.23 -4.36 16.35
CA THR A 139 5.29 -3.85 17.24
C THR A 139 6.10 -4.98 17.86
N GLU A 140 5.44 -6.04 18.35
CA GLU A 140 6.12 -7.20 18.91
C GLU A 140 6.95 -7.93 17.84
N CYS A 141 6.39 -8.13 16.65
CA CYS A 141 7.13 -8.71 15.52
C CYS A 141 8.35 -7.86 15.12
N PHE A 142 8.23 -6.53 15.17
CA PHE A 142 9.31 -5.60 14.88
C PHE A 142 10.40 -5.60 15.94
N ALA A 143 10.04 -5.67 17.22
CA ALA A 143 11.00 -5.79 18.31
C ALA A 143 11.83 -7.08 18.15
N ARG A 144 11.17 -8.22 17.87
CA ARG A 144 11.83 -9.51 17.65
C ARG A 144 12.73 -9.51 16.41
N SER A 145 12.31 -8.88 15.31
CA SER A 145 13.12 -8.83 14.08
C SER A 145 14.29 -7.87 14.18
N SER A 146 14.16 -6.78 14.95
CA SER A 146 15.22 -5.81 15.20
C SER A 146 16.32 -6.38 16.10
N GLY A 147 15.96 -7.26 17.05
CA GLY A 147 16.90 -7.98 17.91
C GLY A 147 17.87 -8.92 17.18
N THR A 148 17.74 -9.09 15.86
CA THR A 148 18.64 -9.94 15.06
C THR A 148 19.72 -9.14 14.31
N GLY A 149 19.91 -7.85 14.61
CA GLY A 149 20.91 -7.00 13.93
C GLY A 149 20.54 -6.59 12.50
N ARG A 150 19.28 -6.75 12.08
CA ARG A 150 18.80 -6.30 10.77
C ARG A 150 18.76 -4.77 10.71
N ALA A 151 19.09 -4.21 9.56
CA ALA A 151 18.80 -2.80 9.28
C ALA A 151 17.28 -2.55 9.44
N VAL A 152 16.90 -1.36 9.92
CA VAL A 152 15.51 -1.00 10.28
C VAL A 152 14.48 -1.39 9.22
N GLN A 153 14.74 -1.06 7.95
CA GLN A 153 13.82 -1.40 6.85
C GLN A 153 13.72 -2.90 6.57
N ALA A 154 14.80 -3.65 6.77
CA ALA A 154 14.77 -5.11 6.68
C ALA A 154 14.04 -5.72 7.90
N ALA A 155 14.22 -5.15 9.09
CA ALA A 155 13.52 -5.56 10.30
C ALA A 155 12.01 -5.32 10.17
N LEU A 156 11.56 -4.19 9.61
CA LEU A 156 10.15 -3.92 9.35
C LEU A 156 9.55 -4.91 8.36
N ARG A 157 10.23 -5.21 7.25
CA ARG A 157 9.76 -6.23 6.29
C ARG A 157 9.71 -7.63 6.90
N ALA A 158 10.68 -8.00 7.74
CA ALA A 158 10.64 -9.23 8.51
C ALA A 158 9.48 -9.23 9.52
N ALA A 159 9.18 -8.09 10.15
CA ALA A 159 8.05 -7.93 11.05
C ALA A 159 6.71 -8.14 10.33
N LEU A 160 6.57 -7.63 9.09
CA LEU A 160 5.40 -7.89 8.25
C LEU A 160 5.25 -9.38 7.91
N SER A 161 6.35 -10.09 7.63
CA SER A 161 6.29 -11.54 7.48
C SER A 161 5.82 -12.23 8.77
N CYS A 162 6.33 -11.79 9.91
CA CYS A 162 5.92 -12.30 11.22
C CYS A 162 4.45 -11.99 11.53
N TYR A 163 3.95 -10.82 11.15
CA TYR A 163 2.56 -10.45 11.28
C TYR A 163 1.65 -11.44 10.55
N TYR A 164 1.99 -11.74 9.30
CA TYR A 164 1.24 -12.66 8.44
C TYR A 164 1.27 -14.12 8.93
N SER A 165 2.42 -14.60 9.39
CA SER A 165 2.68 -16.05 9.50
C SER A 165 3.41 -16.50 10.77
N GLY A 166 3.71 -15.58 11.68
CA GLY A 166 4.45 -15.84 12.92
C GLY A 166 5.97 -15.98 12.76
N ASN A 167 6.50 -15.97 11.52
CA ASN A 167 7.93 -16.12 11.24
C ASN A 167 8.45 -15.09 10.23
N PHE A 168 9.77 -14.95 10.12
CA PHE A 168 10.42 -13.89 9.32
C PHE A 168 10.59 -14.21 7.83
N THR A 169 10.09 -15.36 7.34
CA THR A 169 10.35 -15.83 5.96
C THR A 169 9.09 -16.05 5.12
N THR A 170 8.04 -16.67 5.67
CA THR A 170 6.86 -17.11 4.90
C THR A 170 6.13 -15.95 4.21
N GLY A 171 6.08 -14.75 4.81
CA GLY A 171 5.45 -13.58 4.20
C GLY A 171 6.22 -13.04 2.99
N PHE A 172 7.51 -13.34 2.87
CA PHE A 172 8.26 -13.04 1.64
C PHE A 172 7.92 -14.05 0.54
N SER A 173 7.95 -15.35 0.86
CA SER A 173 7.67 -16.41 -0.12
C SER A 173 6.22 -16.39 -0.62
N SER A 174 5.26 -15.98 0.20
CA SER A 174 3.85 -15.82 -0.18
C SER A 174 3.56 -14.53 -0.95
N GLY A 175 4.56 -13.65 -1.11
CA GLY A 175 4.41 -12.31 -1.68
C GLY A 175 3.64 -11.32 -0.80
N TYR A 176 3.27 -11.69 0.43
CA TYR A 176 2.54 -10.83 1.36
C TYR A 176 3.29 -9.51 1.64
N VAL A 177 4.58 -9.57 1.94
CA VAL A 177 5.38 -8.36 2.23
C VAL A 177 5.37 -7.41 1.04
N SER A 178 5.49 -7.95 -0.18
CA SER A 178 5.43 -7.16 -1.41
C SER A 178 4.08 -6.48 -1.61
N ARG A 179 2.96 -7.15 -1.26
CA ARG A 179 1.62 -6.53 -1.30
C ARG A 179 1.49 -5.38 -0.32
N VAL A 180 1.99 -5.51 0.92
CA VAL A 180 1.97 -4.40 1.89
C VAL A 180 2.79 -3.22 1.41
N VAL A 181 3.99 -3.45 0.86
CA VAL A 181 4.83 -2.38 0.29
C VAL A 181 4.13 -1.70 -0.90
N ALA A 182 3.47 -2.47 -1.77
CA ALA A 182 2.68 -1.91 -2.87
C ALA A 182 1.50 -1.07 -2.37
N SER A 183 0.79 -1.53 -1.33
CA SER A 183 -0.28 -0.76 -0.68
C SER A 183 0.22 0.57 -0.11
N ALA A 184 1.43 0.62 0.46
CA ALA A 184 2.04 1.86 0.92
C ALA A 184 2.28 2.85 -0.22
N GLN A 185 2.78 2.36 -1.37
CA GLN A 185 2.99 3.19 -2.56
C GLN A 185 1.66 3.72 -3.13
N SER A 186 0.63 2.88 -3.17
CA SER A 186 -0.70 3.27 -3.62
C SER A 186 -1.33 4.32 -2.69
N ASN A 187 -1.25 4.11 -1.37
CA ASN A 187 -1.71 5.08 -0.38
C ASN A 187 -1.03 6.45 -0.57
N ALA A 188 0.29 6.47 -0.79
CA ALA A 188 1.03 7.71 -1.01
C ALA A 188 0.60 8.45 -2.30
N ARG A 189 0.15 7.73 -3.33
CA ARG A 189 -0.40 8.33 -4.56
C ARG A 189 -1.83 8.81 -4.41
N GLU A 190 -2.64 8.13 -3.61
CA GLU A 190 -4.05 8.48 -3.37
C GLU A 190 -4.21 9.62 -2.35
N GLY A 191 -3.30 9.72 -1.38
CA GLY A 191 -3.30 10.77 -0.35
C GLY A 191 -2.31 11.91 -0.60
N GLY A 192 -1.43 11.80 -1.60
CA GLY A 192 -0.33 12.74 -1.84
C GLY A 192 -0.48 13.55 -3.13
N VAL A 193 -0.14 14.83 -3.05
CA VAL A 193 0.21 15.64 -4.23
C VAL A 193 1.41 14.97 -4.90
N ALA A 194 1.27 14.60 -6.18
CA ALA A 194 2.35 13.96 -6.91
C ALA A 194 3.57 14.91 -6.99
N PRO A 195 4.80 14.41 -6.80
CA PRO A 195 5.99 15.23 -6.98
C PRO A 195 6.08 15.69 -8.44
N ILE A 196 6.44 16.96 -8.65
CA ILE A 196 6.72 17.48 -9.99
C ILE A 196 7.93 16.72 -10.55
N PRO A 197 7.83 16.11 -11.75
CA PRO A 197 8.97 15.41 -12.34
C PRO A 197 10.07 16.41 -12.69
N VAL A 198 11.30 16.11 -12.30
CA VAL A 198 12.47 16.88 -12.74
C VAL A 198 12.79 16.50 -14.17
N VAL A 199 12.58 17.42 -15.11
CA VAL A 199 13.10 17.32 -16.48
C VAL A 199 14.55 17.81 -16.45
N ARG A 200 15.47 17.06 -17.07
CA ARG A 200 16.87 17.51 -17.18
C ARG A 200 16.96 18.52 -18.32
N ASP A 201 17.61 19.66 -18.08
CA ASP A 201 17.86 20.70 -19.10
C ASP A 201 18.90 20.30 -20.16
N ALA A 202 19.39 19.05 -20.11
CA ALA A 202 20.35 18.54 -21.08
C ALA A 202 19.67 18.31 -22.44
N PRO A 203 20.21 18.85 -23.55
CA PRO A 203 19.75 18.49 -24.88
C PRO A 203 19.82 16.97 -25.06
N PRO A 204 18.83 16.32 -25.70
CA PRO A 204 18.90 14.90 -25.98
C PRO A 204 20.22 14.60 -26.72
N PRO A 205 20.96 13.55 -26.35
CA PRO A 205 22.22 13.23 -27.00
C PRO A 205 21.95 13.08 -28.50
N ALA A 206 22.63 13.89 -29.31
CA ALA A 206 22.54 13.79 -30.76
C ALA A 206 22.80 12.34 -31.15
N ARG A 207 21.82 11.70 -31.79
CA ARG A 207 21.98 10.37 -32.37
C ARG A 207 23.17 10.44 -33.32
N ARG A 208 24.34 9.97 -32.88
CA ARG A 208 25.46 9.69 -33.78
C ARG A 208 24.94 8.63 -34.76
N ARG A 209 24.68 9.05 -36.00
CA ARG A 209 24.53 8.12 -37.13
C ARG A 209 25.79 7.26 -37.14
N ARG A 210 25.65 5.97 -36.86
CA ARG A 210 26.69 5.01 -37.20
C ARG A 210 26.77 5.00 -38.72
N MET A 211 27.88 5.48 -39.27
CA MET A 211 28.27 5.11 -40.63
C MET A 211 28.89 3.73 -40.51
N ASP A 212 28.29 2.75 -41.17
CA ASP A 212 28.84 1.42 -41.29
C ASP A 212 30.10 1.47 -42.16
N ALA A 213 31.22 1.01 -41.61
CA ALA A 213 32.38 0.60 -42.38
C ALA A 213 32.92 -0.69 -41.75
N ALA A 214 32.71 -1.78 -42.47
CA ALA A 214 33.33 -3.06 -42.21
C ALA A 214 34.83 -3.00 -42.53
N ALA A 215 35.68 -3.57 -41.67
CA ALA A 215 36.60 -4.66 -42.02
C ALA A 215 37.57 -5.01 -40.88
N THR A 216 37.74 -6.33 -40.71
CA THR A 216 38.92 -7.08 -40.21
C THR A 216 39.24 -7.11 -38.70
N THR A 217 39.26 -8.34 -38.17
CA THR A 217 39.64 -8.79 -36.81
C THR A 217 41.12 -9.29 -36.76
N PRO A 218 41.64 -9.87 -35.64
CA PRO A 218 42.57 -9.30 -34.65
C PRO A 218 43.90 -10.14 -34.62
N PRO A 219 44.76 -10.26 -33.56
CA PRO A 219 44.71 -9.77 -32.17
C PRO A 219 46.04 -9.21 -31.62
N GLU A 220 46.04 -8.69 -30.39
CA GLU A 220 46.90 -9.17 -29.27
C GLU A 220 46.80 -8.25 -28.03
N ARG A 221 46.94 -8.90 -26.86
CA ARG A 221 47.39 -8.40 -25.55
C ARG A 221 46.38 -7.79 -24.59
N ALA A 222 45.97 -8.68 -23.70
CA ALA A 222 45.48 -8.40 -22.38
C ALA A 222 46.50 -7.61 -21.51
N ARG A 223 45.87 -6.87 -20.59
CA ARG A 223 46.26 -6.56 -19.21
C ARG A 223 46.88 -5.20 -18.91
N ARG A 224 46.15 -4.54 -17.99
CA ARG A 224 46.51 -3.51 -17.01
C ARG A 224 46.59 -2.09 -17.55
N GLN A 225 45.51 -1.34 -17.36
CA GLN A 225 45.60 0.00 -16.80
C GLN A 225 44.48 0.19 -15.76
N ALA A 226 44.91 0.55 -14.56
CA ALA A 226 44.08 0.98 -13.46
C ALA A 226 43.41 2.32 -13.82
N SER A 227 42.25 2.58 -13.23
CA SER A 227 41.70 3.94 -13.15
C SER A 227 40.92 4.12 -11.84
N PRO A 228 40.84 5.38 -11.37
CA PRO A 228 40.85 5.71 -9.96
C PRO A 228 39.46 5.77 -9.34
N ALA A 229 39.45 5.73 -8.01
CA ALA A 229 38.29 5.96 -7.16
C ALA A 229 37.55 7.25 -7.55
N ALA A 230 36.32 7.11 -8.02
CA ALA A 230 35.37 8.21 -8.11
C ALA A 230 34.55 8.22 -6.82
N SER A 231 34.76 9.29 -6.04
CA SER A 231 33.96 9.76 -4.93
C SER A 231 32.47 9.80 -5.30
N ALA A 232 31.69 8.91 -4.67
CA ALA A 232 30.24 9.04 -4.62
C ALA A 232 29.89 9.86 -3.37
N ASP A 233 29.58 11.14 -3.57
CA ASP A 233 28.94 11.95 -2.55
C ASP A 233 27.61 11.29 -2.13
N ALA A 234 27.42 11.14 -0.82
CA ALA A 234 26.22 10.58 -0.23
C ALA A 234 25.00 11.49 -0.46
N PRO A 235 23.80 10.96 -0.71
CA PRO A 235 22.59 11.77 -0.84
C PRO A 235 22.31 12.54 0.46
N SER A 236 22.18 13.86 0.37
CA SER A 236 21.94 14.72 1.53
C SER A 236 20.57 14.42 2.17
N CYS A 237 20.53 14.43 3.50
CA CYS A 237 19.35 14.08 4.31
C CYS A 237 18.15 15.04 4.20
N HIS A 238 18.20 16.00 3.28
CA HIS A 238 17.16 17.03 3.13
C HIS A 238 15.96 16.60 2.30
N ALA A 239 16.07 15.53 1.50
CA ALA A 239 15.00 15.19 0.57
C ALA A 239 13.79 14.55 1.27
N ARG A 240 13.98 13.59 2.19
CA ARG A 240 12.89 12.86 2.90
C ARG A 240 13.42 12.15 4.16
N PRO A 241 13.38 12.75 5.36
CA PRO A 241 13.84 12.04 6.56
C PRO A 241 12.84 10.94 6.95
N VAL A 242 13.36 9.76 7.30
CA VAL A 242 12.56 8.66 7.87
C VAL A 242 12.18 9.05 9.29
N VAL A 243 10.90 8.99 9.64
CA VAL A 243 10.42 9.38 10.98
C VAL A 243 10.28 8.11 11.83
N MET A 244 10.92 8.07 13.01
CA MET A 244 10.81 6.93 13.95
C MET A 244 10.99 7.37 15.41
N MET A 245 10.57 6.51 16.35
CA MET A 245 10.92 6.64 17.76
C MET A 245 12.39 6.24 17.96
N CYS A 246 13.17 7.09 18.61
CA CYS A 246 14.64 7.02 18.60
C CYS A 246 15.26 6.54 19.90
N ARG A 247 14.47 6.16 20.92
CA ARG A 247 14.96 5.83 22.28
C ARG A 247 16.38 5.22 22.30
N GLY A 248 17.34 6.02 22.76
CA GLY A 248 18.75 5.64 22.89
C GLY A 248 19.67 5.97 21.70
N LEU A 249 19.17 6.57 20.62
CA LEU A 249 19.96 6.97 19.46
C LEU A 249 20.53 8.40 19.62
N PRO A 250 21.86 8.60 19.64
CA PRO A 250 22.45 9.94 19.72
C PRO A 250 22.09 10.79 18.50
N ALA A 251 21.87 12.10 18.69
CA ALA A 251 21.49 13.04 17.62
C ALA A 251 22.46 13.03 16.41
N SER A 252 23.75 12.78 16.66
CA SER A 252 24.77 12.66 15.61
C SER A 252 24.59 11.41 14.74
N GLN A 253 24.03 10.33 15.29
CA GLN A 253 23.72 9.10 14.59
C GLN A 253 22.38 9.20 13.84
N ALA A 254 21.38 9.87 14.42
CA ALA A 254 20.12 10.20 13.73
C ALA A 254 20.34 11.05 12.47
N LYS A 255 21.23 12.06 12.56
CA LYS A 255 21.60 12.94 11.44
C LYS A 255 22.33 12.19 10.32
N ARG A 256 23.17 11.21 10.66
CA ARG A 256 23.86 10.34 9.67
C ARG A 256 22.94 9.34 8.99
N LEU A 257 21.86 8.94 9.66
CA LEU A 257 20.88 7.98 9.13
C LEU A 257 19.73 8.66 8.39
N CYS A 258 19.74 10.00 8.28
CA CYS A 258 18.65 10.79 7.72
C CYS A 258 17.30 10.49 8.39
N VAL A 259 17.29 10.41 9.72
CA VAL A 259 16.13 10.10 10.55
C VAL A 259 15.67 11.33 11.33
N ARG A 260 14.35 11.53 11.45
CA ARG A 260 13.74 12.51 12.36
C ARG A 260 13.14 11.79 13.56
N CYS A 261 13.69 12.06 14.75
CA CYS A 261 13.24 11.50 16.01
C CYS A 261 11.99 12.23 16.50
N LEU A 262 10.98 11.48 16.92
CA LEU A 262 9.74 12.04 17.48
C LEU A 262 9.75 12.17 19.01
N ASP A 263 10.82 11.72 19.66
CA ASP A 263 10.98 11.66 21.12
C ASP A 263 11.89 12.78 21.68
N GLU A 264 12.09 13.89 20.95
CA GLU A 264 12.80 15.08 21.47
C GLU A 264 11.85 16.02 22.22
#